data_AF-K8X4A5-F1
#
_entry.id   AF-K8X4A5-F1
#
_cell.length_a   1.000
_cell.length_b   1.000
_cell.length_c   1.000
_cell.angle_alpha   90.00
_cell.angle_beta   90.00
_cell.angle_gamma   90.00
#
_symmetry.space_group_name_H-M   'P 1'
#
loop_
_entity.id
_entity.type
_entity.pdbx_description
1 polymer ?
#
loop_
_entity_poly.entity_id
_entity_poly.type
_entity_poly.pdbx_seq_one_letter_code
_entity_poly.pdbx_strand_id
1 'polypeptide(L)'
;MAENTHQFCAQASLTFQRGIDIPEDIHREFAHVLTNPVRMASEADPLLPGTRLHEVLFPVVAAAESLHAGEISFRVGVKELETTTKSALASLPAIVSEPPTSEVHEVIDELERAFLLSLLTTLTAQSYVIQTVSNWETEAQGAAKKGQPQPGRYLDVSELEFAKAPGNGRIHIQHLIAAIDAGIASGVAGGGFVESTRYPELQIVLYGQWFTYFHAIWDEQIRHRLAAAHGCKPADISIPFFGDVRLIRNDFVHKKGIAGKSATSAELLAWFKKGEPMQIAPERMLSLIRLFPRADLEKTPAPRERTRQAVGGSIPIELDEQVGKRMDQLGISDRNQVMEQALQMWLGDGVIGTVRTD
;
A
#
# COMPACT_ATOMS: atom_id res chain seq x y z
N MET A 1 -21.93 -15.93 12.73
CA MET A 1 -21.59 -15.63 14.15
C MET A 1 -21.61 -14.13 14.43
N ALA A 2 -20.97 -13.27 13.61
CA ALA A 2 -20.98 -11.80 13.82
C ALA A 2 -22.36 -11.12 13.75
N GLU A 3 -23.28 -11.58 12.88
CA GLU A 3 -24.66 -11.05 12.82
C GLU A 3 -25.44 -11.25 14.13
N ASN A 4 -25.23 -12.37 14.82
CA ASN A 4 -25.90 -12.66 16.08
C ASN A 4 -25.39 -11.75 17.21
N THR A 5 -24.10 -11.40 17.22
CA THR A 5 -23.52 -10.51 18.23
C THR A 5 -24.00 -9.07 18.07
N HIS A 6 -24.11 -8.56 16.83
CA HIS A 6 -24.63 -7.21 16.59
C HIS A 6 -26.12 -7.07 16.92
N GLN A 7 -26.95 -8.07 16.58
CA GLN A 7 -28.37 -8.08 16.97
C GLN A 7 -28.55 -8.19 18.49
N PHE A 8 -27.77 -9.04 19.15
CA PHE A 8 -27.76 -9.17 20.60
C PHE A 8 -27.41 -7.85 21.30
N CYS A 9 -26.34 -7.17 20.87
CA CYS A 9 -25.94 -5.89 21.45
C CYS A 9 -26.97 -4.79 21.19
N ALA A 10 -27.58 -4.73 20.00
CA ALA A 10 -28.64 -3.76 19.72
C ALA A 10 -29.85 -3.96 20.64
N GLN A 11 -30.26 -5.21 20.86
CA GLN A 11 -31.41 -5.56 21.69
C GLN A 11 -31.12 -5.35 23.19
N ALA A 12 -29.92 -5.71 23.66
CA ALA A 12 -29.48 -5.45 25.04
C ALA A 12 -29.37 -3.95 25.33
N SER A 13 -28.84 -3.17 24.37
CA SER A 13 -28.72 -1.71 24.48
C SER A 13 -30.10 -1.02 24.54
N LEU A 14 -31.06 -1.46 23.71
CA LEU A 14 -32.45 -1.00 23.76
C LEU A 14 -33.14 -1.34 25.09
N THR A 15 -32.88 -2.53 25.64
CA THR A 15 -33.44 -2.98 26.92
C THR A 15 -32.88 -2.16 28.07
N PHE A 16 -31.58 -1.89 28.04
CA PHE A 16 -30.88 -1.04 29.01
C PHE A 16 -31.38 0.41 29.00
N GLN A 17 -31.52 1.00 27.80
CA GLN A 17 -32.04 2.36 27.61
C GLN A 17 -33.49 2.53 28.10
N ARG A 18 -34.28 1.46 28.07
CA ARG A 18 -35.66 1.44 28.59
C ARG A 18 -35.74 1.29 30.11
N GLY A 19 -34.60 1.23 30.81
CA GLY A 19 -34.56 1.06 32.26
C GLY A 19 -34.97 -0.34 32.73
N ILE A 20 -35.08 -1.30 31.82
CA ILE A 20 -35.39 -2.69 32.15
C ILE A 20 -34.12 -3.32 32.72
N ASP A 21 -34.27 -4.07 33.81
CA ASP A 21 -33.16 -4.77 34.43
C ASP A 21 -32.74 -5.97 33.58
N ILE A 22 -31.43 -6.17 33.46
CA ILE A 22 -30.86 -7.18 32.57
C ILE A 22 -30.07 -8.17 33.44
N PRO A 23 -30.20 -9.48 33.20
CA PRO A 23 -29.41 -10.49 33.89
C PRO A 23 -27.88 -10.21 33.87
N GLU A 24 -27.20 -10.59 34.95
CA GLU A 24 -25.77 -10.29 35.16
C GLU A 24 -24.84 -10.97 34.13
N ASP A 25 -25.23 -12.13 33.62
CA ASP A 25 -24.58 -12.81 32.49
C ASP A 25 -24.60 -11.95 31.22
N ILE A 26 -25.71 -11.26 30.96
CA ILE A 26 -25.81 -10.32 29.84
C ILE A 26 -25.00 -9.06 30.10
N HIS A 27 -24.89 -8.57 31.35
CA HIS A 27 -23.98 -7.46 31.68
C HIS A 27 -22.53 -7.79 31.31
N ARG A 28 -22.08 -9.01 31.59
CA ARG A 28 -20.71 -9.45 31.30
C ARG A 28 -20.44 -9.49 29.80
N GLU A 29 -21.35 -10.06 29.03
CA GLU A 29 -21.19 -10.18 27.58
C GLU A 29 -21.29 -8.81 26.89
N PHE A 30 -22.19 -7.94 27.37
CA PHE A 30 -22.30 -6.58 26.87
C PHE A 30 -21.08 -5.71 27.19
N ALA A 31 -20.55 -5.80 28.42
CA ALA A 31 -19.31 -5.12 28.80
C ALA A 31 -18.14 -5.59 27.93
N HIS A 32 -18.03 -6.90 27.67
CA HIS A 32 -17.02 -7.44 26.78
C HIS A 32 -17.15 -6.85 25.36
N VAL A 33 -18.33 -6.90 24.75
CA VAL A 33 -18.50 -6.38 23.37
C VAL A 33 -18.24 -4.87 23.27
N LEU A 34 -18.66 -4.08 24.26
CA LEU A 34 -18.44 -2.63 24.26
C LEU A 34 -16.98 -2.24 24.42
N THR A 35 -16.26 -2.91 25.32
CA THR A 35 -14.90 -2.50 25.73
C THR A 35 -13.82 -3.15 24.89
N ASN A 36 -14.08 -4.31 24.28
CA ASN A 36 -13.07 -5.06 23.54
C ASN A 36 -12.46 -4.26 22.38
N PRO A 37 -13.22 -3.50 21.56
CA PRO A 37 -12.63 -2.62 20.54
C PRO A 37 -11.69 -1.56 21.13
N VAL A 38 -12.04 -0.96 22.27
CA VAL A 38 -11.20 0.04 22.96
C VAL A 38 -9.92 -0.59 23.49
N ARG A 39 -10.01 -1.81 24.06
CA ARG A 39 -8.86 -2.58 24.53
C ARG A 39 -7.93 -2.97 23.39
N MET A 40 -8.48 -3.58 22.33
CA MET A 40 -7.69 -3.95 21.14
C MET A 40 -7.01 -2.73 20.49
N ALA A 41 -7.70 -1.58 20.44
CA ALA A 41 -7.11 -0.34 19.94
C ALA A 41 -5.98 0.17 20.85
N SER A 42 -6.17 0.15 22.18
CA SER A 42 -5.14 0.55 23.15
C SER A 42 -3.96 -0.41 23.21
N GLU A 43 -4.17 -1.70 22.92
CA GLU A 43 -3.11 -2.70 22.78
C GLU A 43 -2.29 -2.48 21.51
N ALA A 44 -2.96 -2.14 20.39
CA ALA A 44 -2.32 -1.91 19.11
C ALA A 44 -1.55 -0.58 19.07
N ASP A 45 -2.14 0.50 19.59
CA ASP A 45 -1.58 1.85 19.61
C ASP A 45 -1.68 2.42 21.05
N PRO A 46 -0.73 2.09 21.95
CA PRO A 46 -0.75 2.57 23.33
C PRO A 46 -0.69 4.11 23.41
N LEU A 47 -1.52 4.69 24.27
CA LEU A 47 -1.51 6.14 24.50
C LEU A 47 -0.22 6.55 25.22
N LEU A 48 0.60 7.36 24.55
CA LEU A 48 1.86 7.87 25.12
C LEU A 48 1.59 8.88 26.25
N PRO A 49 2.03 8.61 27.50
CA PRO A 49 1.82 9.52 28.62
C PRO A 49 2.41 10.91 28.36
N GLY A 50 1.65 11.95 28.72
CA GLY A 50 2.05 13.34 28.51
C GLY A 50 1.72 13.93 27.13
N THR A 51 1.16 13.13 26.21
CA THR A 51 0.59 13.65 24.96
C THR A 51 -0.83 14.17 25.17
N ARG A 52 -1.22 15.16 24.37
CA ARG A 52 -2.60 15.68 24.37
C ARG A 52 -3.62 14.63 23.93
N LEU A 53 -3.22 13.71 23.07
CA LEU A 53 -4.04 12.56 22.67
C LEU A 53 -4.28 11.63 23.87
N HIS A 54 -3.25 11.35 24.67
CA HIS A 54 -3.40 10.63 25.93
C HIS A 54 -4.34 11.36 26.89
N GLU A 55 -4.20 12.67 27.10
CA GLU A 55 -5.12 13.44 27.96
C GLU A 55 -6.59 13.30 27.54
N VAL A 56 -6.86 13.24 26.23
CA VAL A 56 -8.22 13.14 25.70
C VAL A 56 -8.77 11.72 25.69
N LEU A 57 -7.94 10.71 25.37
CA LEU A 57 -8.40 9.32 25.19
C LEU A 57 -8.21 8.43 26.42
N PHE A 58 -7.26 8.75 27.31
CA PHE A 58 -7.02 7.97 28.53
C PHE A 58 -8.27 7.80 29.40
N PRO A 59 -9.13 8.83 29.62
CA PRO A 59 -10.38 8.65 30.35
C PRO A 59 -11.33 7.62 29.73
N VAL A 60 -11.32 7.48 28.38
CA VAL A 60 -12.14 6.49 27.67
C VAL A 60 -11.60 5.08 27.90
N VAL A 61 -10.28 4.91 27.82
CA VAL A 61 -9.61 3.62 28.09
C VAL A 61 -9.84 3.21 29.54
N ALA A 62 -9.63 4.11 30.50
CA ALA A 62 -9.86 3.85 31.92
C ALA A 62 -11.32 3.47 32.20
N ALA A 63 -12.29 4.18 31.61
CA ALA A 63 -13.72 3.86 31.76
C ALA A 63 -14.07 2.48 31.17
N ALA A 64 -13.43 2.10 30.05
CA ALA A 64 -13.61 0.78 29.44
C ALA A 64 -12.95 -0.34 30.25
N GLU A 65 -11.83 -0.09 30.93
CA GLU A 65 -11.20 -1.04 31.84
C GLU A 65 -11.98 -1.22 33.14
N SER A 66 -12.62 -0.16 33.64
CA SER A 66 -13.41 -0.20 34.88
C SER A 66 -14.81 -0.78 34.71
N LEU A 67 -15.28 -1.01 33.49
CA LEU A 67 -16.62 -1.55 33.24
C LEU A 67 -16.69 -3.05 33.59
N HIS A 68 -17.46 -3.36 34.64
CA HIS A 68 -17.67 -4.72 35.14
C HIS A 68 -19.17 -5.03 35.28
N ALA A 69 -19.50 -6.32 35.39
CA ALA A 69 -20.87 -6.78 35.63
C ALA A 69 -21.40 -6.35 37.02
N GLY A 70 -22.73 -6.25 37.14
CA GLY A 70 -23.46 -5.87 38.36
C GLY A 70 -24.40 -4.70 38.10
N GLU A 71 -25.65 -4.75 38.60
CA GLU A 71 -26.73 -3.84 38.17
C GLU A 71 -26.38 -2.34 38.27
N ILE A 72 -25.91 -1.90 39.45
CA ILE A 72 -25.58 -0.50 39.69
C ILE A 72 -24.23 -0.13 39.06
N SER A 73 -23.20 -0.98 39.22
CA SER A 73 -21.85 -0.76 38.69
C SER A 73 -21.82 -0.70 37.17
N PHE A 74 -22.59 -1.56 36.51
CA PHE A 74 -22.72 -1.60 35.06
C PHE A 74 -23.44 -0.35 34.53
N ARG A 75 -24.56 0.05 35.16
CA ARG A 75 -25.28 1.27 34.74
C ARG A 75 -24.42 2.52 34.86
N VAL A 76 -23.69 2.65 35.97
CA VAL A 76 -22.76 3.76 36.19
C VAL A 76 -21.61 3.72 35.19
N GLY A 77 -20.98 2.55 35.00
CA GLY A 77 -19.84 2.39 34.09
C GLY A 77 -20.19 2.64 32.62
N VAL A 78 -21.35 2.19 32.14
CA VAL A 78 -21.80 2.48 30.76
C VAL A 78 -22.01 3.98 30.56
N LYS A 79 -22.60 4.67 31.55
CA LYS A 79 -22.82 6.12 31.49
C LYS A 79 -21.51 6.90 31.54
N GLU A 80 -20.55 6.43 32.33
CA GLU A 80 -19.20 7.00 32.41
C GLU A 80 -18.46 6.82 31.07
N LEU A 81 -18.50 5.63 30.48
CA LEU A 81 -17.93 5.36 29.16
C LEU A 81 -18.58 6.22 28.08
N GLU A 82 -19.91 6.39 28.09
CA GLU A 82 -20.61 7.27 27.15
C GLU A 82 -20.17 8.73 27.31
N THR A 83 -20.07 9.20 28.55
CA THR A 83 -19.72 10.59 28.87
C THR A 83 -18.28 10.91 28.47
N THR A 84 -17.34 10.04 28.83
CA THR A 84 -15.92 10.18 28.47
C THR A 84 -15.73 10.10 26.96
N THR A 85 -16.42 9.17 26.28
CA THR A 85 -16.39 9.04 24.81
C THR A 85 -16.90 10.30 24.11
N LYS A 86 -18.03 10.86 24.55
CA LYS A 86 -18.58 12.11 23.99
C LYS A 86 -17.63 13.29 24.20
N SER A 87 -17.03 13.39 25.38
CA SER A 87 -16.05 14.43 25.70
C SER A 87 -14.81 14.32 24.81
N ALA A 88 -14.33 13.09 24.58
CA ALA A 88 -13.20 12.82 23.71
C ALA A 88 -13.52 13.20 22.25
N LEU A 89 -14.65 12.73 21.71
CA LEU A 89 -15.09 13.06 20.35
C LEU A 89 -15.22 14.57 20.10
N ALA A 90 -15.67 15.34 21.09
CA ALA A 90 -15.75 16.79 20.99
C ALA A 90 -14.37 17.47 20.95
N SER A 91 -13.35 16.85 21.56
CA SER A 91 -12.01 17.42 21.71
C SER A 91 -11.04 16.99 20.61
N LEU A 92 -11.26 15.82 20.00
CA LEU A 92 -10.41 15.26 18.93
C LEU A 92 -10.19 16.20 17.72
N PRO A 93 -11.19 16.93 17.19
CA PRO A 93 -10.98 17.81 16.03
C PRO A 93 -9.91 18.90 16.26
N ALA A 94 -9.79 19.38 17.50
CA ALA A 94 -8.79 20.38 17.86
C ALA A 94 -7.37 19.80 17.86
N ILE A 95 -7.20 18.52 18.21
CA ILE A 95 -5.92 17.81 18.18
C ILE A 95 -5.50 17.50 16.74
N VAL A 96 -6.43 17.06 15.89
CA VAL A 96 -6.16 16.68 14.49
C VAL A 96 -5.74 17.88 13.63
N SER A 97 -6.08 19.10 14.05
CA SER A 97 -5.74 20.33 13.32
C SER A 97 -4.32 20.84 13.58
N GLU A 98 -3.63 20.31 14.59
CA GLU A 98 -2.22 20.65 14.85
C GLU A 98 -1.32 19.83 13.91
N PRO A 99 -0.31 20.44 13.25
CA PRO A 99 0.64 19.66 12.48
C PRO A 99 1.32 18.68 13.44
N PRO A 100 1.26 17.37 13.17
CA PRO A 100 1.81 16.41 14.11
C PRO A 100 3.32 16.66 14.20
N THR A 101 3.80 17.07 15.37
CA THR A 101 5.20 16.86 15.75
C THR A 101 5.36 15.37 15.99
N SER A 102 5.30 14.58 14.92
CA SER A 102 5.51 13.14 15.03
C SER A 102 6.95 12.89 15.41
N GLU A 103 7.14 12.12 16.46
CA GLU A 103 8.47 11.61 16.77
C GLU A 103 8.95 10.68 15.65
N VAL A 104 10.27 10.54 15.49
CA VAL A 104 10.87 9.69 14.44
C VAL A 104 10.29 8.27 14.47
N HIS A 105 10.12 7.70 15.67
CA HIS A 105 9.63 6.34 15.83
C HIS A 105 8.18 6.17 15.35
N GLU A 106 7.29 7.13 15.63
CA GLU A 106 5.88 7.10 15.21
C GLU A 106 5.75 7.12 13.68
N VAL A 107 6.55 7.94 13.01
CA VAL A 107 6.56 8.02 11.53
C VAL A 107 7.05 6.70 10.92
N ILE A 108 8.02 6.04 11.57
CA ILE A 108 8.55 4.74 11.14
C ILE A 108 7.53 3.64 11.36
N ASP A 109 6.84 3.62 12.51
CA ASP A 109 5.79 2.65 12.83
C ASP A 109 4.62 2.75 11.84
N GLU A 110 4.21 3.97 11.49
CA GLU A 110 3.19 4.20 10.47
C GLU A 110 3.62 3.66 9.09
N LEU A 111 4.86 3.92 8.68
CA LEU A 111 5.42 3.43 7.42
C LEU A 111 5.49 1.90 7.41
N GLU A 112 5.95 1.28 8.49
CA GLU A 112 6.07 -0.18 8.60
C GLU A 112 4.70 -0.84 8.57
N ARG A 113 3.71 -0.28 9.26
CA ARG A 113 2.32 -0.74 9.20
C ARG A 113 1.76 -0.64 7.77
N ALA A 114 1.94 0.50 7.11
CA ALA A 114 1.48 0.70 5.73
C ALA A 114 2.18 -0.26 4.75
N PHE A 115 3.48 -0.49 4.94
CA PHE A 115 4.26 -1.47 4.20
C PHE A 115 3.69 -2.89 4.37
N LEU A 116 3.50 -3.35 5.61
CA LEU A 116 3.01 -4.70 5.89
C LEU A 116 1.57 -4.92 5.40
N LEU A 117 0.67 -3.95 5.63
CA LEU A 117 -0.71 -4.02 5.15
C LEU A 117 -0.81 -4.05 3.63
N SER A 118 -0.01 -3.22 2.93
CA SER A 118 0.00 -3.22 1.48
C SER A 118 0.53 -4.54 0.91
N LEU A 119 1.60 -5.09 1.51
CA LEU A 119 2.18 -6.36 1.10
C LEU A 119 1.20 -7.53 1.35
N LEU A 120 0.56 -7.56 2.51
CA LEU A 120 -0.49 -8.53 2.84
C LEU A 120 -1.63 -8.48 1.82
N THR A 121 -2.12 -7.27 1.49
CA THR A 121 -3.21 -7.08 0.53
C THR A 121 -2.83 -7.62 -0.85
N THR A 122 -1.63 -7.30 -1.33
CA THR A 122 -1.12 -7.78 -2.62
C THR A 122 -1.01 -9.29 -2.67
N LEU A 123 -0.43 -9.91 -1.64
CA LEU A 123 -0.22 -11.36 -1.59
C LEU A 123 -1.56 -12.12 -1.42
N THR A 124 -2.47 -11.61 -0.59
CA THR A 124 -3.80 -12.21 -0.42
C THR A 124 -4.64 -12.11 -1.69
N ALA A 125 -4.60 -10.98 -2.39
CA ALA A 125 -5.27 -10.84 -3.69
C ALA A 125 -4.75 -11.86 -4.71
N GLN A 126 -3.44 -12.07 -4.77
CA GLN A 126 -2.84 -13.09 -5.63
C GLN A 126 -3.30 -14.49 -5.24
N SER A 127 -3.17 -14.85 -3.96
CA SER A 127 -3.58 -16.17 -3.46
C SER A 127 -5.06 -16.45 -3.70
N TYR A 128 -5.92 -15.44 -3.52
CA TYR A 128 -7.35 -15.57 -3.74
C TYR A 128 -7.71 -15.89 -5.19
N VAL A 129 -7.08 -15.21 -6.17
CA VAL A 129 -7.33 -15.49 -7.59
C VAL A 129 -6.84 -16.89 -7.97
N ILE A 130 -5.65 -17.29 -7.50
CA ILE A 130 -5.11 -18.64 -7.73
C ILE A 130 -6.04 -19.70 -7.14
N GLN A 131 -6.50 -19.51 -5.91
CA GLN A 131 -7.40 -20.44 -5.24
C GLN A 131 -8.77 -20.51 -5.94
N THR A 132 -9.31 -19.38 -6.39
CA THR A 132 -10.56 -19.33 -7.15
C THR A 132 -10.47 -20.16 -8.43
N VAL A 133 -9.37 -20.05 -9.18
CA VAL A 133 -9.14 -20.87 -10.39
C VAL A 133 -8.97 -22.35 -10.04
N SER A 134 -8.15 -22.67 -9.03
CA SER A 134 -7.91 -24.06 -8.62
C SER A 134 -9.18 -24.78 -8.12
N ASN A 135 -10.03 -24.06 -7.37
CA ASN A 135 -11.33 -24.57 -6.93
C ASN A 135 -12.24 -24.88 -8.11
N TRP A 136 -12.30 -23.96 -9.09
CA TRP A 136 -13.07 -24.17 -10.31
C TRP A 136 -12.59 -25.38 -11.11
N GLU A 137 -11.26 -25.55 -11.28
CA GLU A 137 -10.69 -26.70 -11.98
C GLU A 137 -11.04 -28.02 -11.29
N THR A 138 -10.94 -28.04 -9.95
CA THR A 138 -11.30 -29.20 -9.14
C THR A 138 -12.78 -29.56 -9.31
N GLU A 139 -13.68 -28.57 -9.31
CA GLU A 139 -15.11 -28.76 -9.54
C GLU A 139 -15.39 -29.27 -10.97
N ALA A 140 -14.78 -28.65 -11.98
CA ALA A 140 -14.94 -29.03 -13.38
C ALA A 140 -14.48 -30.48 -13.65
N GLN A 141 -13.34 -30.89 -13.07
CA GLN A 141 -12.86 -32.26 -13.12
C GLN A 141 -13.78 -33.23 -12.39
N GLY A 142 -14.31 -32.84 -11.23
CA GLY A 142 -15.27 -33.62 -10.47
C GLY A 142 -16.58 -33.85 -11.23
N ALA A 143 -17.11 -32.78 -11.85
CA ALA A 143 -18.31 -32.83 -12.67
C ALA A 143 -18.10 -33.73 -13.90
N ALA A 144 -16.95 -33.61 -14.58
CA ALA A 144 -16.60 -34.45 -15.72
C ALA A 144 -16.57 -35.95 -15.35
N LYS A 145 -15.92 -36.30 -14.23
CA LYS A 145 -15.85 -37.70 -13.74
C LYS A 145 -17.22 -38.27 -13.38
N LYS A 146 -18.14 -37.44 -12.89
CA LYS A 146 -19.49 -37.83 -12.46
C LYS A 146 -20.55 -37.71 -13.56
N GLY A 147 -20.19 -37.26 -14.76
CA GLY A 147 -21.15 -36.97 -15.83
C GLY A 147 -22.13 -35.84 -15.49
N GLN A 148 -21.75 -34.93 -14.58
CA GLN A 148 -22.55 -33.80 -14.15
C GLN A 148 -22.31 -32.57 -15.05
N PRO A 149 -23.24 -31.60 -15.07
CA PRO A 149 -23.04 -30.33 -15.77
C PRO A 149 -21.77 -29.63 -15.28
N GLN A 150 -21.03 -29.04 -16.23
CA GLN A 150 -19.84 -28.24 -15.92
C GLN A 150 -20.20 -26.96 -15.14
N PRO A 151 -19.32 -26.48 -14.26
CA PRO A 151 -19.50 -25.19 -13.59
C PRO A 151 -19.54 -24.03 -14.60
N GLY A 152 -20.05 -22.88 -14.16
CA GLY A 152 -20.04 -21.65 -14.94
C GLY A 152 -18.62 -21.27 -15.37
N ARG A 153 -18.44 -20.69 -16.55
CA ARG A 153 -17.10 -20.39 -17.11
C ARG A 153 -16.70 -18.92 -17.00
N TYR A 154 -17.53 -18.09 -16.39
CA TYR A 154 -17.34 -16.65 -16.31
C TYR A 154 -17.36 -16.22 -14.85
N LEU A 155 -16.22 -15.78 -14.31
CA LEU A 155 -16.18 -15.19 -12.97
C LEU A 155 -16.82 -13.80 -13.03
N ASP A 156 -17.89 -13.59 -12.27
CA ASP A 156 -18.50 -12.28 -12.07
C ASP A 156 -17.74 -11.53 -10.97
N VAL A 157 -17.13 -10.39 -11.31
CA VAL A 157 -16.24 -9.67 -10.39
C VAL A 157 -17.02 -8.97 -9.26
N SER A 158 -18.32 -8.68 -9.42
CA SER A 158 -19.11 -8.07 -8.34
C SER A 158 -19.53 -9.08 -7.27
N GLU A 159 -19.95 -10.27 -7.70
CA GLU A 159 -20.46 -11.31 -6.81
C GLU A 159 -19.36 -12.30 -6.38
N LEU A 160 -18.25 -12.36 -7.11
CA LEU A 160 -17.18 -13.35 -6.95
C LEU A 160 -17.67 -14.80 -7.15
N GLU A 161 -18.66 -14.98 -8.03
CA GLU A 161 -19.25 -16.28 -8.38
C GLU A 161 -19.14 -16.61 -9.86
N PHE A 162 -19.21 -17.90 -10.21
CA PHE A 162 -19.14 -18.36 -11.60
C PHE A 162 -20.50 -18.40 -12.29
N ALA A 163 -20.66 -17.55 -13.30
CA ALA A 163 -21.80 -17.52 -14.20
C ALA A 163 -21.60 -18.43 -15.44
N LYS A 164 -22.71 -18.92 -16.00
CA LYS A 164 -22.71 -19.77 -17.21
C LYS A 164 -22.57 -18.99 -18.52
N ALA A 165 -22.89 -17.69 -18.51
CA ALA A 165 -22.97 -16.85 -19.70
C ALA A 165 -22.09 -15.58 -19.58
N PRO A 166 -21.58 -15.05 -20.69
CA PRO A 166 -20.81 -13.80 -20.70
C PRO A 166 -21.67 -12.61 -20.24
N GLY A 167 -21.02 -11.51 -19.87
CA GLY A 167 -21.68 -10.28 -19.42
C GLY A 167 -20.68 -9.21 -19.00
N ASN A 168 -21.17 -8.00 -18.74
CA ASN A 168 -20.35 -6.91 -18.21
C ASN A 168 -19.79 -7.29 -16.83
N GLY A 169 -18.53 -6.95 -16.57
CA GLY A 169 -17.86 -7.29 -15.31
C GLY A 169 -17.52 -8.78 -15.16
N ARG A 170 -17.61 -9.58 -16.23
CA ARG A 170 -17.31 -11.01 -16.19
C ARG A 170 -16.06 -11.37 -16.97
N ILE A 171 -15.22 -12.22 -16.36
CA ILE A 171 -13.97 -12.70 -16.96
C ILE A 171 -14.10 -14.20 -17.26
N HIS A 172 -13.87 -14.60 -18.50
CA HIS A 172 -13.86 -16.03 -18.85
C HIS A 172 -12.69 -16.74 -18.15
N ILE A 173 -12.92 -17.94 -17.62
CA ILE A 173 -11.95 -18.70 -16.82
C ILE A 173 -10.62 -18.94 -17.55
N GLN A 174 -10.64 -19.13 -18.87
CA GLN A 174 -9.41 -19.29 -19.66
C GLN A 174 -8.51 -18.05 -19.61
N HIS A 175 -9.07 -16.84 -19.46
CA HIS A 175 -8.28 -15.63 -19.29
C HIS A 175 -7.64 -15.58 -17.90
N LEU A 176 -8.35 -16.04 -16.87
CA LEU A 176 -7.79 -16.15 -15.52
C LEU A 176 -6.66 -17.19 -15.47
N ILE A 177 -6.88 -18.38 -16.04
CA ILE A 177 -5.85 -19.43 -16.17
C ILE A 177 -4.62 -18.87 -16.89
N ALA A 178 -4.81 -18.23 -18.05
CA ALA A 178 -3.70 -17.62 -18.79
C ALA A 178 -3.01 -16.46 -18.04
N ALA A 179 -3.72 -15.76 -17.15
CA ALA A 179 -3.18 -14.66 -16.36
C ALA A 179 -2.41 -15.13 -15.11
N ILE A 180 -2.69 -16.33 -14.59
CA ILE A 180 -1.95 -16.94 -13.47
C ILE A 180 -0.81 -17.85 -13.94
N ASP A 181 -0.94 -18.47 -15.12
CA ASP A 181 0.05 -19.41 -15.63
C ASP A 181 1.22 -18.69 -16.30
N ALA A 182 2.44 -19.07 -15.91
CA ALA A 182 3.67 -18.56 -16.53
C ALA A 182 4.02 -19.24 -17.88
N GLY A 183 3.11 -20.03 -18.41
CA GLY A 183 3.26 -20.72 -19.69
C GLY A 183 2.37 -21.95 -19.80
N ILE A 184 1.55 -22.00 -20.85
CA ILE A 184 0.85 -23.22 -21.23
C ILE A 184 1.81 -24.02 -22.12
N ALA A 185 2.24 -25.19 -21.66
CA ALA A 185 2.85 -26.19 -22.54
C ALA A 185 1.75 -26.74 -23.46
N SER A 186 1.53 -26.09 -24.60
CA SER A 186 0.60 -26.60 -25.60
C SER A 186 1.26 -27.76 -26.34
N GLY A 187 0.77 -28.97 -26.10
CA GLY A 187 1.14 -30.14 -26.88
C GLY A 187 0.46 -30.11 -28.24
N VAL A 188 1.23 -30.00 -29.32
CA VAL A 188 0.71 -30.19 -30.68
C VAL A 188 0.78 -31.68 -30.99
N ALA A 189 -0.33 -32.29 -31.42
CA ALA A 189 -0.34 -33.69 -31.83
C ALA A 189 0.68 -33.92 -32.96
N GLY A 190 1.76 -34.65 -32.66
CA GLY A 190 2.87 -34.93 -33.59
C GLY A 190 3.97 -33.86 -33.66
N GLY A 191 3.90 -32.78 -32.88
CA GLY A 191 4.81 -31.62 -32.99
C GLY A 191 5.60 -31.24 -31.73
N GLY A 192 5.59 -32.06 -30.68
CA GLY A 192 6.22 -31.75 -29.40
C GLY A 192 5.47 -30.67 -28.59
N PHE A 193 5.97 -30.40 -27.39
CA PHE A 193 5.47 -29.31 -26.55
C PHE A 193 6.17 -28.01 -26.93
N VAL A 194 5.40 -26.96 -27.22
CA VAL A 194 5.94 -25.60 -27.31
C VAL A 194 5.68 -24.93 -25.97
N GLU A 195 6.75 -24.71 -25.21
CA GLU A 195 6.72 -23.98 -23.96
C GLU A 195 6.75 -22.48 -24.29
N SER A 196 5.58 -21.82 -24.30
CA SER A 196 5.56 -20.36 -24.38
C SER A 196 5.68 -19.81 -22.96
N THR A 197 6.88 -19.40 -22.54
CA THR A 197 7.05 -18.68 -21.27
C THR A 197 6.33 -17.34 -21.40
N ARG A 198 5.09 -17.25 -20.90
CA ARG A 198 4.36 -15.99 -20.81
C ARG A 198 4.44 -15.53 -19.37
N TYR A 199 4.57 -14.23 -19.18
CA TYR A 199 4.52 -13.65 -17.86
C TYR A 199 3.06 -13.71 -17.33
N PRO A 200 2.79 -14.20 -16.10
CA PRO A 200 1.44 -14.18 -15.55
C PRO A 200 0.95 -12.73 -15.42
N GLU A 201 0.02 -12.30 -16.27
CA GLU A 201 -0.52 -10.94 -16.30
C GLU A 201 -0.92 -10.44 -14.90
N LEU A 202 -1.45 -11.35 -14.06
CA LEU A 202 -1.84 -11.05 -12.69
C LEU A 202 -0.68 -10.50 -11.83
N GLN A 203 0.53 -11.07 -11.95
CA GLN A 203 1.68 -10.63 -11.16
C GLN A 203 2.16 -9.23 -11.56
N ILE A 204 2.06 -8.88 -12.85
CA ILE A 204 2.52 -7.58 -13.39
C ILE A 204 1.62 -6.50 -12.79
N VAL A 205 0.32 -6.78 -12.79
CA VAL A 205 -0.69 -5.86 -12.25
C VAL A 205 -0.49 -5.72 -10.75
N LEU A 206 -0.52 -6.81 -10.00
CA LEU A 206 -0.50 -6.77 -8.53
C LEU A 206 0.82 -6.20 -7.98
N TYR A 207 1.96 -6.66 -8.47
CA TYR A 207 3.25 -6.18 -7.98
C TYR A 207 3.60 -4.81 -8.54
N GLY A 208 3.25 -4.52 -9.79
CA GLY A 208 3.39 -3.17 -10.35
C GLY A 208 2.59 -2.14 -9.56
N GLN A 209 1.36 -2.49 -9.15
CA GLN A 209 0.54 -1.70 -8.24
C GLN A 209 1.21 -1.54 -6.88
N TRP A 210 1.72 -2.62 -6.27
CA TRP A 210 2.39 -2.55 -4.98
C TRP A 210 3.62 -1.64 -5.02
N PHE A 211 4.54 -1.82 -5.97
CA PHE A 211 5.74 -0.99 -6.11
C PHE A 211 5.39 0.48 -6.36
N THR A 212 4.31 0.74 -7.10
CA THR A 212 3.84 2.11 -7.36
C THR A 212 3.24 2.75 -6.13
N TYR A 213 2.32 2.05 -5.47
CA TYR A 213 1.63 2.53 -4.28
C TYR A 213 2.58 2.74 -3.11
N PHE A 214 3.43 1.75 -2.82
CA PHE A 214 4.37 1.85 -1.70
C PHE A 214 5.42 2.93 -1.92
N HIS A 215 5.90 3.11 -3.16
CA HIS A 215 6.75 4.26 -3.48
C HIS A 215 6.06 5.60 -3.22
N ALA A 216 4.76 5.72 -3.56
CA ALA A 216 4.01 6.94 -3.31
C ALA A 216 3.83 7.22 -1.81
N ILE A 217 3.50 6.20 -0.99
CA ILE A 217 3.49 6.33 0.47
C ILE A 217 4.84 6.86 0.97
N TRP A 218 5.92 6.20 0.55
CA TRP A 218 7.26 6.59 0.96
C TRP A 218 7.58 8.04 0.57
N ASP A 219 7.54 8.36 -0.72
CA ASP A 219 8.10 9.61 -1.23
C ASP A 219 7.18 10.82 -0.98
N GLU A 220 5.87 10.64 -1.06
CA GLU A 220 4.90 11.74 -0.98
C GLU A 220 4.39 11.97 0.44
N GLN A 221 4.21 10.90 1.24
CA GLN A 221 3.56 11.02 2.55
C GLN A 221 4.57 10.95 3.70
N ILE A 222 5.48 9.98 3.67
CA ILE A 222 6.32 9.64 4.83
C ILE A 222 7.65 10.39 4.84
N ARG A 223 8.38 10.42 3.71
CA ARG A 223 9.75 10.94 3.66
C ARG A 223 9.86 12.39 4.13
N HIS A 224 8.87 13.22 3.81
CA HIS A 224 8.81 14.61 4.26
C HIS A 224 8.58 14.74 5.76
N ARG A 225 7.67 13.96 6.33
CA ARG A 225 7.39 13.92 7.77
C ARG A 225 8.58 13.39 8.55
N LEU A 226 9.22 12.33 8.04
CA LEU A 226 10.42 11.77 8.64
C LEU A 226 11.58 12.78 8.63
N ALA A 227 11.71 13.57 7.55
CA ALA A 227 12.71 14.64 7.49
C ALA A 227 12.45 15.74 8.51
N ALA A 228 11.19 16.15 8.67
CA ALA A 228 10.80 17.10 9.70
C ALA A 228 11.11 16.58 11.11
N ALA A 229 10.80 15.31 11.39
CA ALA A 229 11.10 14.65 12.67
C ALA A 229 12.61 14.57 12.95
N HIS A 230 13.44 14.32 11.94
CA HIS A 230 14.91 14.34 12.05
C HIS A 230 15.53 15.75 12.02
N GLY A 231 14.75 16.79 11.72
CA GLY A 231 15.27 18.15 11.52
C GLY A 231 16.18 18.30 10.29
N CYS A 232 15.98 17.50 9.24
CA CYS A 232 16.78 17.51 8.02
C CYS A 232 15.92 17.77 6.76
N LYS A 233 16.54 17.80 5.57
CA LYS A 233 15.79 17.91 4.32
C LYS A 233 15.38 16.51 3.83
N PRO A 234 14.24 16.36 3.15
CA PRO A 234 13.81 15.06 2.59
C PRO A 234 14.86 14.39 1.69
N ALA A 235 15.66 15.17 0.97
CA ALA A 235 16.73 14.65 0.12
C ALA A 235 17.93 14.08 0.88
N ASP A 236 18.11 14.46 2.15
CA ASP A 236 19.16 13.91 3.01
C ASP A 236 18.81 12.48 3.42
N ILE A 237 17.52 12.16 3.55
CA ILE A 237 17.03 10.80 3.74
C ILE A 237 17.16 10.03 2.43
N SER A 238 18.11 9.10 2.39
CA SER A 238 18.34 8.23 1.24
C SER A 238 18.73 6.85 1.70
N ILE A 239 17.78 5.95 1.57
CA ILE A 239 17.94 4.57 2.00
C ILE A 239 17.85 3.68 0.75
N PRO A 240 18.84 2.79 0.51
CA PRO A 240 18.90 1.99 -0.71
C PRO A 240 17.63 1.20 -1.01
N PHE A 241 16.96 0.67 0.02
CA PHE A 241 15.71 -0.08 -0.11
C PHE A 241 14.63 0.68 -0.90
N PHE A 242 14.33 1.94 -0.54
CA PHE A 242 13.34 2.74 -1.27
C PHE A 242 13.86 3.18 -2.65
N GLY A 243 15.18 3.32 -2.79
CA GLY A 243 15.83 3.54 -4.08
C GLY A 243 15.56 2.38 -5.05
N ASP A 244 15.72 1.15 -4.59
CA ASP A 244 15.46 -0.06 -5.37
C ASP A 244 13.97 -0.23 -5.70
N VAL A 245 13.08 0.02 -4.73
CA VAL A 245 11.62 0.05 -4.97
C VAL A 245 11.28 1.01 -6.12
N ARG A 246 11.86 2.22 -6.13
CA ARG A 246 11.70 3.19 -7.23
C ARG A 246 12.23 2.67 -8.56
N LEU A 247 13.42 2.06 -8.55
CA LEU A 247 14.06 1.54 -9.75
C LEU A 247 13.27 0.39 -10.39
N ILE A 248 12.76 -0.53 -9.57
CA ILE A 248 11.91 -1.64 -9.99
C ILE A 248 10.57 -1.12 -10.51
N ARG A 249 9.92 -0.20 -9.78
CA ARG A 249 8.68 0.46 -10.22
C ARG A 249 8.82 1.06 -11.62
N ASN A 250 9.91 1.78 -11.89
CA ASN A 250 10.12 2.43 -13.18
C ASN A 250 10.06 1.43 -14.34
N ASP A 251 10.65 0.26 -14.19
CA ASP A 251 10.65 -0.74 -15.26
C ASP A 251 9.31 -1.50 -15.36
N PHE A 252 8.60 -1.71 -14.25
CA PHE A 252 7.20 -2.18 -14.31
C PHE A 252 6.31 -1.22 -15.10
N VAL A 253 6.31 0.06 -14.73
CA VAL A 253 5.40 1.07 -15.29
C VAL A 253 5.77 1.43 -16.73
N HIS A 254 7.06 1.61 -17.03
CA HIS A 254 7.49 2.16 -18.32
C HIS A 254 7.96 1.11 -19.32
N LYS A 255 8.27 -0.12 -18.89
CA LYS A 255 8.80 -1.18 -19.76
C LYS A 255 7.94 -2.44 -19.77
N LYS A 256 6.66 -2.33 -19.37
CA LYS A 256 5.70 -3.44 -19.39
C LYS A 256 6.22 -4.66 -18.63
N GLY A 257 6.93 -4.45 -17.52
CA GLY A 257 7.53 -5.52 -16.74
C GLY A 257 8.73 -6.21 -17.40
N ILE A 258 9.45 -5.55 -18.32
CA ILE A 258 10.75 -6.00 -18.82
C ILE A 258 11.87 -5.23 -18.11
N ALA A 259 12.79 -5.97 -17.50
CA ALA A 259 13.90 -5.38 -16.75
C ALA A 259 14.82 -4.59 -17.70
N GLY A 260 14.90 -3.29 -17.51
CA GLY A 260 15.82 -2.42 -18.21
C GLY A 260 16.93 -1.95 -17.28
N LYS A 261 17.57 -0.82 -17.64
CA LYS A 261 18.68 -0.26 -16.86
C LYS A 261 18.33 -0.01 -15.40
N SER A 262 17.09 0.42 -15.09
CA SER A 262 16.71 0.82 -13.75
C SER A 262 16.66 -0.38 -12.79
N ALA A 263 15.85 -1.39 -13.07
CA ALA A 263 15.71 -2.56 -12.22
C ALA A 263 17.03 -3.34 -12.07
N THR A 264 17.88 -3.33 -13.10
CA THR A 264 19.21 -3.97 -13.04
C THR A 264 20.25 -3.18 -12.25
N SER A 265 19.96 -1.93 -11.91
CA SER A 265 20.80 -1.10 -11.04
C SER A 265 20.36 -1.15 -9.58
N ALA A 266 19.37 -1.97 -9.23
CA ALA A 266 18.97 -2.19 -7.84
C ALA A 266 20.09 -2.93 -7.09
N GLU A 267 20.42 -2.45 -5.89
CA GLU A 267 21.56 -2.96 -5.10
C GLU A 267 21.15 -4.07 -4.13
N LEU A 268 20.10 -3.83 -3.34
CA LEU A 268 19.54 -4.78 -2.37
C LEU A 268 18.57 -5.75 -3.06
N LEU A 269 17.72 -5.23 -3.95
CA LEU A 269 16.72 -6.00 -4.69
C LEU A 269 17.25 -6.40 -6.07
N ALA A 270 18.47 -6.96 -6.10
CA ALA A 270 19.19 -7.40 -7.30
C ALA A 270 18.57 -8.68 -7.93
N TRP A 271 17.29 -8.60 -8.27
CA TRP A 271 16.45 -9.72 -8.68
C TRP A 271 16.47 -10.01 -10.17
N PHE A 272 16.95 -9.05 -10.97
CA PHE A 272 16.73 -9.01 -12.41
C PHE A 272 18.00 -8.84 -13.25
N LYS A 273 17.95 -9.36 -14.46
CA LYS A 273 18.92 -9.17 -15.55
C LYS A 273 18.28 -8.38 -16.69
N LYS A 274 19.09 -7.60 -17.40
CA LYS A 274 18.61 -6.73 -18.48
C LYS A 274 17.96 -7.57 -19.59
N GLY A 275 16.77 -7.16 -20.00
CA GLY A 275 16.01 -7.76 -21.10
C GLY A 275 15.12 -8.94 -20.69
N GLU A 276 15.17 -9.38 -19.43
CA GLU A 276 14.31 -10.47 -18.95
C GLU A 276 12.96 -9.95 -18.42
N PRO A 277 11.89 -10.75 -18.53
CA PRO A 277 10.65 -10.45 -17.83
C PRO A 277 10.85 -10.40 -16.33
N MET A 278 10.28 -9.39 -15.67
CA MET A 278 10.42 -9.14 -14.23
C MET A 278 9.56 -10.10 -13.40
N GLN A 279 9.91 -11.38 -13.44
CA GLN A 279 9.23 -12.45 -12.70
C GLN A 279 9.64 -12.41 -11.23
N ILE A 280 8.66 -12.10 -10.39
CA ILE A 280 8.85 -12.02 -8.95
C ILE A 280 8.11 -13.18 -8.31
N ALA A 281 8.86 -14.17 -7.83
CA ALA A 281 8.28 -15.22 -7.03
C ALA A 281 7.69 -14.63 -5.73
N PRO A 282 6.54 -15.11 -5.22
CA PRO A 282 5.96 -14.63 -3.96
C PRO A 282 6.95 -14.60 -2.79
N GLU A 283 7.91 -15.52 -2.76
CA GLU A 283 8.98 -15.61 -1.75
C GLU A 283 9.89 -14.38 -1.79
N ARG A 284 10.14 -13.81 -2.98
CA ARG A 284 10.88 -12.54 -3.13
C ARG A 284 10.08 -11.37 -2.57
N MET A 285 8.77 -11.32 -2.79
CA MET A 285 7.92 -10.30 -2.17
C MET A 285 7.90 -10.44 -0.64
N LEU A 286 7.78 -11.65 -0.10
CA LEU A 286 7.86 -11.90 1.34
C LEU A 286 9.23 -11.54 1.93
N SER A 287 10.31 -11.69 1.15
CA SER A 287 11.66 -11.31 1.60
C SER A 287 11.79 -9.82 1.94
N LEU A 288 10.93 -8.97 1.38
CA LEU A 288 10.90 -7.54 1.65
C LEU A 288 10.66 -7.23 3.14
N ILE A 289 9.93 -8.08 3.85
CA ILE A 289 9.69 -7.92 5.31
C ILE A 289 11.02 -7.90 6.07
N ARG A 290 11.96 -8.77 5.69
CA ARG A 290 13.28 -8.86 6.32
C ARG A 290 14.22 -7.74 5.89
N LEU A 291 13.94 -7.12 4.74
CA LEU A 291 14.73 -6.03 4.17
C LEU A 291 14.18 -4.66 4.56
N PHE A 292 13.07 -4.59 5.29
CA PHE A 292 12.51 -3.32 5.74
C PHE A 292 13.54 -2.57 6.59
N PRO A 293 13.93 -1.34 6.20
CA PRO A 293 15.16 -0.71 6.68
C PRO A 293 14.94 0.07 7.98
N ARG A 294 14.31 -0.53 8.99
CA ARG A 294 13.93 0.16 10.25
C ARG A 294 15.12 0.85 10.92
N ALA A 295 16.20 0.10 11.12
CA ALA A 295 17.41 0.63 11.77
C ALA A 295 18.08 1.78 10.98
N ASP A 296 17.90 1.86 9.66
CA ASP A 296 18.44 2.96 8.86
C ASP A 296 17.52 4.19 8.87
N LEU A 297 16.21 3.99 9.05
CA LEU A 297 15.24 5.07 9.21
C LEU A 297 15.38 5.79 10.56
N GLU A 298 15.78 5.09 11.61
CA GLU A 298 16.01 5.64 12.96
C GLU A 298 17.27 6.52 13.04
N LYS A 299 18.23 6.32 12.13
CA LYS A 299 19.47 7.10 12.11
C LYS A 299 19.22 8.49 11.53
N THR A 300 19.61 9.53 12.26
CA THR A 300 19.59 10.90 11.75
C THR A 300 20.50 11.01 10.51
N PRO A 301 19.96 11.42 9.35
CA PRO A 301 20.74 11.50 8.12
C PRO A 301 21.81 12.59 8.19
N ALA A 302 22.99 12.29 7.65
CA ALA A 302 23.99 13.32 7.39
C ALA A 302 23.50 14.25 6.26
N PRO A 303 23.66 15.58 6.39
CA PRO A 303 23.35 16.51 5.31
C PRO A 303 24.10 16.12 4.03
N ARG A 304 23.39 16.04 2.91
CA ARG A 304 24.03 15.77 1.61
C ARG A 304 24.41 17.07 0.94
N GLU A 305 25.68 17.19 0.55
CA GLU A 305 26.12 18.23 -0.36
C GLU A 305 25.42 18.05 -1.71
N ARG A 306 24.54 18.98 -2.06
CA ARG A 306 23.90 19.03 -3.37
C ARG A 306 24.85 19.73 -4.34
N THR A 307 25.44 18.97 -5.24
CA THR A 307 26.28 19.52 -6.32
C THR A 307 25.46 19.90 -7.55
N ARG A 308 24.24 19.37 -7.71
CA ARG A 308 23.37 19.60 -8.88
C ARG A 308 21.89 19.63 -8.48
N GLN A 309 21.09 20.41 -9.22
CA GLN A 309 19.63 20.47 -9.12
C GLN A 309 19.03 20.42 -10.53
N ALA A 310 17.92 19.71 -10.70
CA ALA A 310 17.19 19.71 -11.96
C ALA A 310 16.59 21.10 -12.23
N VAL A 311 16.81 21.61 -13.44
CA VAL A 311 16.29 22.91 -13.86
C VAL A 311 14.85 22.73 -14.35
N GLY A 312 13.90 23.43 -13.74
CA GLY A 312 12.49 23.37 -14.13
C GLY A 312 12.21 24.15 -15.41
N GLY A 313 11.32 23.63 -16.25
CA GLY A 313 10.88 24.27 -17.49
C GLY A 313 10.45 23.24 -18.56
N SER A 314 9.64 23.68 -19.51
CA SER A 314 9.29 22.90 -20.71
C SER A 314 9.81 23.61 -21.95
N ILE A 315 10.40 22.87 -22.88
CA ILE A 315 10.82 23.38 -24.20
C ILE A 315 9.95 22.76 -25.31
N PRO A 316 9.80 23.42 -26.47
CA PRO A 316 9.14 22.83 -27.63
C PRO A 316 9.81 21.52 -28.08
N ILE A 317 9.03 20.54 -28.54
CA ILE A 317 9.51 19.23 -28.97
C ILE A 317 10.52 19.36 -30.12
N GLU A 318 10.26 20.26 -31.06
CA GLU A 318 11.13 20.51 -32.21
C GLU A 318 12.51 21.05 -31.78
N LEU A 319 12.57 21.79 -30.67
CA LEU A 319 13.82 22.29 -30.11
C LEU A 319 14.59 21.16 -29.41
N ASP A 320 13.88 20.30 -28.68
CA ASP A 320 14.47 19.11 -28.06
C ASP A 320 15.14 18.18 -29.09
N GLU A 321 14.44 17.91 -30.20
CA GLU A 321 14.96 17.11 -31.30
C GLU A 321 16.19 17.74 -31.97
N GLN A 322 16.20 19.08 -32.13
CA GLN A 322 17.33 19.81 -32.69
C GLN A 322 18.56 19.72 -31.78
N VAL A 323 18.37 19.85 -30.46
CA VAL A 323 19.44 19.67 -29.48
C VAL A 323 19.99 18.25 -29.56
N GLY A 324 19.12 17.23 -29.62
CA GLY A 324 19.55 15.83 -29.78
C GLY A 324 20.40 15.62 -31.04
N LYS A 325 19.92 16.06 -32.20
CA LYS A 325 20.68 15.97 -33.46
C LYS A 325 22.03 16.69 -33.39
N ARG A 326 22.08 17.85 -32.74
CA ARG A 326 23.31 18.63 -32.61
C ARG A 326 24.31 17.95 -31.66
N MET A 327 23.84 17.35 -30.59
CA MET A 327 24.65 16.55 -29.68
C MET A 327 25.28 15.36 -30.41
N ASP A 328 24.51 14.64 -31.22
CA ASP A 328 25.00 13.52 -32.03
C ASP A 328 26.08 13.97 -33.02
N GLN A 329 25.87 15.10 -33.72
CA GLN A 329 26.85 15.68 -34.65
C GLN A 329 28.17 16.07 -33.97
N LEU A 330 28.10 16.53 -32.71
CA LEU A 330 29.25 16.98 -31.93
C LEU A 330 29.87 15.86 -31.08
N GLY A 331 29.30 14.66 -31.09
CA GLY A 331 29.75 13.53 -30.27
C GLY A 331 29.56 13.75 -28.77
N ILE A 332 28.64 14.63 -28.36
CA ILE A 332 28.38 14.94 -26.94
C ILE A 332 27.35 13.95 -26.40
N SER A 333 27.72 13.19 -25.38
CA SER A 333 26.85 12.19 -24.75
C SER A 333 26.19 12.66 -23.46
N ASP A 334 26.78 13.64 -22.76
CA ASP A 334 26.21 14.18 -21.52
C ASP A 334 25.36 15.43 -21.80
N ARG A 335 24.05 15.23 -21.77
CA ARG A 335 23.07 16.30 -21.94
C ARG A 335 23.14 17.37 -20.85
N ASN A 336 23.59 17.02 -19.64
CA ASN A 336 23.72 17.99 -18.55
C ASN A 336 24.81 19.01 -18.85
N GLN A 337 25.89 18.60 -19.53
CA GLN A 337 26.97 19.50 -19.92
C GLN A 337 26.47 20.57 -20.92
N VAL A 338 25.61 20.17 -21.87
CA VAL A 338 24.99 21.11 -22.83
C VAL A 338 24.10 22.10 -22.10
N MET A 339 23.26 21.63 -21.17
CA MET A 339 22.38 22.49 -20.38
C MET A 339 23.16 23.45 -19.48
N GLU A 340 24.21 22.96 -18.81
CA GLU A 340 25.08 23.77 -17.95
C GLU A 340 25.78 24.87 -18.76
N GLN A 341 26.34 24.53 -19.92
CA GLN A 341 26.96 25.52 -20.81
C GLN A 341 25.94 26.53 -21.34
N ALA A 342 24.75 26.08 -21.76
CA ALA A 342 23.70 26.99 -22.23
C ALA A 342 23.28 27.99 -21.15
N LEU A 343 23.12 27.53 -19.91
CA LEU A 343 22.80 28.39 -18.77
C LEU A 343 23.96 29.32 -18.41
N GLN A 344 25.20 28.84 -18.45
CA GLN A 344 26.39 29.66 -18.23
C GLN A 344 26.54 30.73 -19.31
N MET A 345 26.28 30.41 -20.58
CA MET A 345 26.25 31.38 -21.68
C MET A 345 25.14 32.42 -21.46
N TRP A 346 23.95 31.97 -21.08
CA TRP A 346 22.84 32.88 -20.77
C TRP A 346 23.13 33.80 -19.58
N LEU A 347 23.83 33.31 -18.55
CA LEU A 347 24.26 34.13 -17.40
C LEU A 347 25.46 35.05 -17.74
N GLY A 348 26.31 34.64 -18.67
CA GLY A 348 27.51 35.37 -19.10
C GLY A 348 27.20 36.51 -20.08
N ASP A 349 26.17 36.35 -20.91
CA ASP A 349 25.68 37.39 -21.80
C ASP A 349 24.66 38.26 -21.05
N GLY A 350 25.09 39.42 -20.57
CA GLY A 350 24.27 40.41 -19.84
C GLY A 350 23.15 41.07 -20.66
N VAL A 351 22.53 40.37 -21.61
CA VAL A 351 21.42 40.87 -22.42
C VAL A 351 20.11 40.43 -21.80
N ILE A 352 19.56 41.31 -20.97
CA ILE A 352 18.17 41.26 -20.52
C ILE A 352 17.28 41.52 -21.73
N GLY A 353 16.91 40.44 -22.44
CA GLY A 353 15.67 40.43 -23.18
C GLY A 353 14.54 40.38 -22.15
N THR A 354 13.78 41.46 -22.03
CA THR A 354 12.60 41.53 -21.17
C THR A 354 11.70 40.32 -21.43
N VAL A 355 11.65 39.39 -20.49
CA VAL A 355 10.54 38.43 -20.41
C VAL A 355 9.32 39.28 -20.09
N ARG A 356 8.56 39.65 -21.13
CA ARG A 356 7.23 40.23 -20.93
C ARG A 356 6.36 39.12 -20.33
N THR A 357 6.02 39.32 -19.07
CA THR A 357 4.87 38.67 -18.46
C THR A 357 3.63 39.25 -19.11
N ASP A 358 3.05 38.52 -20.06
CA ASP A 358 1.68 38.72 -20.49
C ASP A 358 0.74 37.91 -19.58
#